data_AF-A0A672RZV0-F1
#
_entry.id   AF-A0A672RZV0-F1
#
_cell.length_a   1.000
_cell.length_b   1.000
_cell.length_c   1.000
_cell.angle_alpha   90.00
_cell.angle_beta   90.00
_cell.angle_gamma   90.00
#
_symmetry.space_group_name_H-M   'P 1'
#
loop_
_entity.id
_entity.type
_entity.pdbx_description
1 polymer ?
#
loop_
_entity_poly.entity_id
_entity_poly.type
_entity_poly.pdbx_seq_one_letter_code
_entity_poly.pdbx_strand_id
1 'polypeptide(L)'
;MILVKFVRAIITRSLFILISLIGVWRVKTVKNDNMYWLLIVLYLPLVVEMIITLKRRKGKDYKWFSPAILLFLISIIPSIWILELHHQENKASDPQVLFYVPILSVQFWNFLPHMLTNVCPNDWILGLHQVLLILLILGKWLLPLGGVTRDELSQLLLIFVGTAADILEFTSETLSDIKENNHQLVYVILAVWTWSMLQFPLHLAVVTSRPQNSDEPKDGHGCCNLVFSRHSTDIWNIVESSFIQDGPFLVVRLIVMTYFDVFHQMLVFFAIKNFLVVVLNLYRLIVICQDFKPPQPSSSSTSPPV
;
A
#
# COMPACT_ATOMS: atom_id res chain seq x y z
N MET A 1 19.04 -2.32 -24.91
CA MET A 1 18.74 -1.92 -23.50
C MET A 1 17.71 -0.79 -23.39
N ILE A 2 17.81 0.31 -24.16
CA ILE A 2 16.86 1.45 -24.07
C ILE A 2 15.46 1.08 -24.57
N LEU A 3 15.37 0.35 -25.69
CA LEU A 3 14.10 -0.11 -26.26
C LEU A 3 13.30 -0.97 -25.27
N VAL A 4 13.96 -1.89 -24.55
CA VAL A 4 13.30 -2.74 -23.54
C VAL A 4 12.72 -1.89 -22.40
N LYS A 5 13.45 -0.88 -21.91
CA LYS A 5 12.92 0.04 -20.88
C LYS A 5 11.71 0.83 -21.38
N PHE A 6 11.75 1.25 -22.63
CA PHE A 6 10.67 1.98 -23.28
C PHE A 6 9.40 1.12 -23.44
N VAL A 7 9.57 -0.10 -23.96
CA VAL A 7 8.47 -1.08 -24.12
C VAL A 7 7.85 -1.42 -22.77
N ARG A 8 8.67 -1.69 -21.74
CA ARG A 8 8.18 -1.94 -20.37
C ARG A 8 7.40 -0.76 -19.79
N ALA A 9 7.89 0.46 -19.99
CA ALA A 9 7.22 1.67 -19.53
C ALA A 9 5.86 1.91 -20.20
N ILE A 10 5.73 1.57 -21.48
CA ILE A 10 4.46 1.63 -22.23
C ILE A 10 3.51 0.55 -21.74
N ILE A 11 3.95 -0.72 -21.72
CA ILE A 11 3.11 -1.86 -21.31
C ILE A 11 2.51 -1.62 -19.92
N THR A 12 3.32 -1.17 -18.95
CA THR A 12 2.84 -0.91 -17.59
C THR A 12 1.68 0.10 -17.57
N ARG A 13 1.82 1.21 -18.31
CA ARG A 13 0.83 2.28 -18.35
C ARG A 13 -0.42 1.86 -19.12
N SER A 14 -0.26 1.11 -20.20
CA SER A 14 -1.38 0.50 -20.93
C SER A 14 -2.20 -0.44 -20.03
N LEU A 15 -1.53 -1.27 -19.20
CA LEU A 15 -2.21 -2.13 -18.22
C LEU A 15 -2.98 -1.32 -17.17
N PHE A 16 -2.38 -0.27 -16.62
CA PHE A 16 -3.03 0.62 -15.66
C PHE A 16 -4.26 1.33 -16.23
N ILE A 17 -4.17 1.81 -17.47
CA ILE A 17 -5.31 2.44 -18.17
C ILE A 17 -6.41 1.41 -18.43
N LEU A 18 -6.04 0.20 -18.89
CA LEU A 18 -7.00 -0.85 -19.21
C LEU A 18 -7.81 -1.29 -17.99
N ILE A 19 -7.17 -1.55 -16.84
CA ILE A 19 -7.89 -1.93 -15.63
C ILE A 19 -8.77 -0.78 -15.10
N SER A 20 -8.30 0.47 -15.22
CA SER A 20 -9.08 1.65 -14.81
C SER A 20 -10.32 1.81 -15.68
N LEU A 21 -10.20 1.61 -17.00
CA LEU A 21 -11.34 1.58 -17.93
C LEU A 21 -12.34 0.49 -17.56
N ILE A 22 -11.90 -0.72 -17.21
CA ILE A 22 -12.78 -1.79 -16.74
C ILE A 22 -13.53 -1.35 -15.47
N GLY A 23 -12.84 -0.70 -14.53
CA GLY A 23 -13.43 -0.15 -13.31
C GLY A 23 -14.54 0.87 -13.60
N VAL A 24 -14.28 1.87 -14.44
CA VAL A 24 -15.28 2.89 -14.82
C VAL A 24 -16.43 2.29 -15.61
N TRP A 25 -16.16 1.35 -16.52
CA TRP A 25 -17.21 0.63 -17.25
C TRP A 25 -18.13 -0.13 -16.30
N ARG A 26 -17.56 -0.78 -15.26
CA ARG A 26 -18.35 -1.46 -14.24
C ARG A 26 -19.17 -0.48 -13.41
N VAL A 27 -18.59 0.63 -12.96
CA VAL A 27 -19.31 1.71 -12.25
C VAL A 27 -20.52 2.18 -13.07
N LYS A 28 -20.32 2.49 -14.35
CA LYS A 28 -21.39 2.93 -15.25
C LYS A 28 -22.48 1.88 -15.41
N THR A 29 -22.10 0.61 -15.52
CA THR A 29 -23.06 -0.50 -15.68
C THR A 29 -23.91 -0.68 -14.42
N VAL A 30 -23.30 -0.55 -13.25
CA VAL A 30 -23.95 -0.75 -11.95
C VAL A 30 -24.84 0.45 -11.57
N LYS A 31 -24.36 1.68 -11.76
CA LYS A 31 -25.13 2.91 -11.44
C LYS A 31 -26.10 3.33 -12.55
N ASN A 32 -25.97 2.77 -13.75
CA ASN A 32 -26.77 3.09 -14.94
C ASN A 32 -26.87 4.58 -15.29
N ASP A 33 -25.87 5.38 -14.90
CA ASP A 33 -25.77 6.81 -15.19
C ASP A 33 -24.51 7.08 -16.04
N ASN A 34 -24.68 7.86 -17.11
CA ASN A 34 -23.60 8.22 -18.02
C ASN A 34 -22.64 9.27 -17.43
N MET A 35 -23.01 9.98 -16.37
CA MET A 35 -22.13 10.97 -15.72
C MET A 35 -20.83 10.36 -15.20
N TYR A 36 -20.83 9.07 -14.83
CA TYR A 36 -19.64 8.38 -14.34
C TYR A 36 -18.54 8.19 -15.40
N TRP A 37 -18.84 8.39 -16.70
CA TRP A 37 -17.80 8.46 -17.74
C TRP A 37 -16.82 9.62 -17.51
N LEU A 38 -17.20 10.66 -16.75
CA LEU A 38 -16.30 11.75 -16.39
C LEU A 38 -15.05 11.28 -15.63
N LEU A 39 -15.08 10.12 -14.97
CA LEU A 39 -13.92 9.55 -14.29
C LEU A 39 -12.75 9.26 -15.25
N ILE A 40 -13.01 9.11 -16.55
CA ILE A 40 -11.96 8.94 -17.57
C ILE A 40 -11.04 10.17 -17.66
N VAL A 41 -11.52 11.35 -17.29
CA VAL A 41 -10.69 12.57 -17.25
C VAL A 41 -9.48 12.39 -16.34
N LEU A 42 -9.60 11.59 -15.28
CA LEU A 42 -8.51 11.27 -14.35
C LEU A 42 -7.37 10.46 -15.01
N TYR A 43 -7.55 9.98 -16.25
CA TYR A 43 -6.51 9.26 -16.99
C TYR A 43 -5.58 10.21 -17.75
N LEU A 44 -6.02 11.46 -18.01
CA LEU A 44 -5.23 12.45 -18.72
C LEU A 44 -3.88 12.71 -18.04
N PRO A 45 -3.81 12.93 -16.70
CA PRO A 45 -2.52 13.07 -16.01
C PRO A 45 -1.58 11.89 -16.23
N LEU A 46 -2.09 10.65 -16.27
CA LEU A 46 -1.29 9.44 -16.47
C LEU A 46 -0.69 9.40 -17.90
N VAL A 47 -1.47 9.80 -18.90
CA VAL A 47 -1.00 9.93 -20.29
C VAL A 47 0.02 11.07 -20.43
N VAL A 48 -0.22 12.20 -19.77
CA VAL A 48 0.73 13.33 -19.74
C VAL A 48 2.05 12.93 -19.08
N GLU A 49 2.00 12.26 -17.93
CA GLU A 49 3.18 11.72 -17.24
C GLU A 49 3.95 10.75 -18.15
N MET A 50 3.25 9.88 -18.88
CA MET A 50 3.86 9.00 -19.87
C MET A 50 4.65 9.80 -20.91
N ILE A 51 4.05 10.81 -21.52
CA ILE A 51 4.69 11.64 -22.54
C ILE A 51 5.92 12.36 -21.96
N ILE A 52 5.82 12.90 -20.75
CA ILE A 52 6.93 13.58 -20.07
C ILE A 52 8.09 12.61 -19.78
N THR A 53 7.78 11.42 -19.26
CA THR A 53 8.78 10.40 -18.90
C THR A 53 9.49 9.85 -20.14
N LEU A 54 8.77 9.70 -21.26
CA LEU A 54 9.36 9.31 -22.54
C LEU A 54 10.20 10.43 -23.18
N LYS A 55 9.72 11.68 -23.18
CA LYS A 55 10.42 12.82 -23.83
C LYS A 55 11.59 13.38 -23.03
N ARG A 56 11.41 13.63 -21.73
CA ARG A 56 12.41 14.34 -20.91
C ARG A 56 13.35 13.42 -20.13
N ARG A 57 12.91 12.22 -19.76
CA ARG A 57 13.64 11.40 -18.76
C ARG A 57 14.29 10.14 -19.30
N LYS A 58 14.24 9.89 -20.61
CA LYS A 58 14.81 8.70 -21.27
C LYS A 58 14.41 7.39 -20.55
N GLY A 59 13.21 7.37 -19.95
CA GLY A 59 12.70 6.23 -19.17
C GLY A 59 13.42 5.96 -17.85
N LYS A 60 13.77 6.97 -17.07
CA LYS A 60 14.20 6.81 -15.66
C LYS A 60 13.16 7.41 -14.71
N ASP A 61 12.66 6.59 -13.78
CA ASP A 61 11.75 7.04 -12.72
C ASP A 61 12.52 7.67 -11.55
N TYR A 62 11.80 8.38 -10.67
CA TYR A 62 12.41 8.95 -9.46
C TYR A 62 12.85 7.85 -8.50
N LYS A 63 13.90 8.12 -7.73
CA LYS A 63 14.48 7.14 -6.80
C LYS A 63 13.51 6.70 -5.71
N TRP A 64 12.74 7.62 -5.13
CA TRP A 64 11.95 7.42 -3.90
C TRP A 64 10.43 7.47 -4.13
N PHE A 65 10.00 7.96 -5.29
CA PHE A 65 8.60 8.21 -5.61
C PHE A 65 8.25 7.63 -6.98
N SER A 66 7.08 6.98 -7.11
CA SER A 66 6.57 6.47 -8.38
C SER A 66 5.35 7.27 -8.84
N PRO A 67 5.53 8.31 -9.69
CA PRO A 67 4.43 9.13 -10.18
C PRO A 67 3.38 8.33 -10.95
N ALA A 68 3.81 7.35 -11.76
CA ALA A 68 2.92 6.53 -12.55
C ALA A 68 1.97 5.70 -11.66
N ILE A 69 2.48 5.15 -10.56
CA ILE A 69 1.67 4.39 -9.59
C ILE A 69 0.71 5.33 -8.85
N LEU A 70 1.18 6.52 -8.43
CA LEU A 70 0.30 7.48 -7.74
C LEU A 70 -0.86 7.93 -8.64
N LEU A 71 -0.57 8.30 -9.88
CA LEU A 71 -1.59 8.74 -10.84
C LEU A 71 -2.56 7.61 -11.19
N PHE A 72 -2.06 6.38 -11.28
CA PHE A 72 -2.90 5.19 -11.41
C PHE A 72 -3.84 5.03 -10.21
N LEU A 73 -3.34 5.13 -8.97
CA LEU A 73 -4.18 5.07 -7.77
C LEU A 73 -5.27 6.15 -7.78
N ILE A 74 -4.92 7.40 -8.11
CA ILE A 74 -5.88 8.51 -8.22
C ILE A 74 -6.99 8.20 -9.25
N SER A 75 -6.68 7.47 -10.32
CA SER A 75 -7.67 7.10 -11.34
C SER A 75 -8.60 5.94 -10.94
N ILE A 76 -8.09 4.91 -10.27
CA ILE A 76 -8.87 3.68 -9.96
C ILE A 76 -9.64 3.78 -8.64
N ILE A 77 -9.07 4.44 -7.62
CA ILE A 77 -9.64 4.51 -6.26
C ILE A 77 -11.08 5.07 -6.25
N PRO A 78 -11.40 6.17 -6.95
CA PRO A 78 -12.77 6.68 -6.99
C PRO A 78 -13.77 5.66 -7.55
N SER A 79 -13.36 4.86 -8.54
CA SER A 79 -14.21 3.82 -9.13
C SER A 79 -14.51 2.71 -8.12
N ILE A 80 -13.50 2.29 -7.35
CA ILE A 80 -13.66 1.27 -6.30
C ILE A 80 -14.56 1.78 -5.18
N TRP A 81 -14.37 3.02 -4.73
CA TRP A 81 -15.22 3.63 -3.72
C TRP A 81 -16.69 3.62 -4.12
N ILE A 82 -17.00 4.03 -5.35
CA ILE A 82 -18.38 4.08 -5.84
C ILE A 82 -19.00 2.68 -5.88
N LEU A 83 -18.23 1.67 -6.31
CA LEU A 83 -18.69 0.28 -6.34
C LEU A 83 -18.95 -0.27 -4.93
N GLU A 84 -18.02 -0.03 -4.00
CA GLU A 84 -18.14 -0.54 -2.63
C GLU A 84 -19.31 0.11 -1.89
N LEU A 85 -19.43 1.44 -1.97
CA LEU A 85 -20.54 2.16 -1.34
C LEU A 85 -21.90 1.69 -1.88
N HIS A 86 -21.99 1.48 -3.19
CA HIS A 86 -23.21 0.96 -3.80
C HIS A 86 -23.51 -0.48 -3.40
N HIS A 87 -22.48 -1.31 -3.25
CA HIS A 87 -22.65 -2.68 -2.80
C HIS A 87 -23.16 -2.73 -1.36
N GLN A 88 -22.59 -1.94 -0.46
CA GLN A 88 -23.05 -1.87 0.94
C GLN A 88 -24.47 -1.34 1.08
N GLU A 89 -24.87 -0.36 0.26
CA GLU A 89 -26.24 0.19 0.25
C GLU A 89 -27.28 -0.86 -0.19
N ASN A 90 -26.91 -1.78 -1.08
CA ASN A 90 -27.81 -2.77 -1.68
C ASN A 90 -27.69 -4.19 -1.10
N LYS A 91 -26.84 -4.39 -0.08
CA LYS A 91 -26.55 -5.68 0.55
C LYS A 91 -27.81 -6.40 1.08
N ALA A 92 -28.84 -5.63 1.48
CA ALA A 92 -30.12 -6.15 1.97
C ALA A 92 -30.99 -6.88 0.92
N SER A 93 -30.61 -6.85 -0.36
CA SER A 93 -31.42 -7.40 -1.47
C SER A 93 -30.85 -8.66 -2.13
N ASP A 94 -29.67 -9.14 -1.72
CA ASP A 94 -28.99 -10.25 -2.42
C ASP A 94 -29.07 -11.55 -1.60
N PRO A 95 -29.72 -12.63 -2.11
CA PRO A 95 -29.75 -13.91 -1.42
C PRO A 95 -28.34 -14.52 -1.38
N GLN A 96 -27.82 -14.73 -0.17
CA GLN A 96 -26.57 -15.42 0.08
C GLN A 96 -26.62 -16.84 -0.50
N VAL A 97 -26.02 -17.05 -1.67
CA VAL A 97 -25.75 -18.41 -2.18
C VAL A 97 -24.46 -18.88 -1.50
N LEU A 98 -24.64 -19.71 -0.49
CA LEU A 98 -23.58 -20.38 0.26
C LEU A 98 -22.86 -21.40 -0.64
N PHE A 99 -21.63 -21.11 -1.10
CA PHE A 99 -20.79 -22.11 -1.77
C PHE A 99 -19.69 -22.57 -0.81
N TYR A 100 -19.93 -23.68 -0.11
CA TYR A 100 -18.88 -24.45 0.55
C TYR A 100 -17.97 -25.06 -0.52
N VAL A 101 -16.70 -24.65 -0.59
CA VAL A 101 -15.67 -25.39 -1.33
C VAL A 101 -14.74 -26.06 -0.34
N PRO A 102 -14.68 -27.40 -0.29
CA PRO A 102 -13.63 -28.11 0.41
C PRO A 102 -12.31 -27.91 -0.36
N ILE A 103 -11.28 -27.45 0.34
CA ILE A 103 -9.93 -27.30 -0.19
C ILE A 103 -9.31 -28.70 -0.30
N LEU A 104 -9.43 -29.33 -1.46
CA LEU A 104 -8.53 -30.43 -1.84
C LEU A 104 -8.31 -30.46 -3.36
N SER A 105 -7.17 -29.89 -3.76
CA SER A 105 -6.37 -30.16 -4.98
C SER A 105 -7.07 -30.16 -6.35
N VAL A 106 -6.39 -29.49 -7.31
CA VAL A 106 -6.29 -29.78 -8.77
C VAL A 106 -6.74 -28.63 -9.70
N GLN A 107 -5.74 -28.12 -10.45
CA GLN A 107 -5.80 -27.40 -11.74
C GLN A 107 -6.20 -25.92 -11.78
N PHE A 108 -5.21 -25.06 -11.46
CA PHE A 108 -5.12 -23.63 -11.76
C PHE A 108 -5.46 -23.22 -13.21
N TRP A 109 -5.32 -24.13 -14.19
CA TRP A 109 -5.53 -23.82 -15.62
C TRP A 109 -7.00 -23.94 -16.08
N ASN A 110 -7.84 -24.68 -15.37
CA ASN A 110 -9.29 -24.76 -15.67
C ASN A 110 -10.11 -23.68 -14.92
N PHE A 111 -9.45 -22.91 -14.05
CA PHE A 111 -10.05 -21.91 -13.17
C PHE A 111 -10.31 -20.56 -13.88
N LEU A 112 -9.49 -20.21 -14.87
CA LEU A 112 -9.51 -18.90 -15.52
C LEU A 112 -10.79 -18.58 -16.32
N PRO A 113 -11.38 -19.50 -17.10
CA PRO A 113 -12.62 -19.19 -17.84
C PRO A 113 -13.89 -19.22 -16.96
N HIS A 114 -13.89 -19.97 -15.84
CA HIS A 114 -15.05 -20.07 -14.96
C HIS A 114 -15.18 -18.87 -14.00
N MET A 115 -14.05 -18.27 -13.61
CA MET A 115 -13.99 -17.00 -12.86
C MET A 115 -14.35 -15.75 -13.69
N LEU A 116 -14.63 -15.86 -14.99
CA LEU A 116 -15.09 -14.71 -15.79
C LEU A 116 -16.60 -14.73 -16.05
N THR A 117 -17.27 -15.87 -15.84
CA THR A 117 -18.64 -16.09 -16.31
C THR A 117 -19.68 -16.22 -15.20
N ASN A 118 -19.30 -16.58 -13.96
CA ASN A 118 -20.25 -16.78 -12.85
C ASN A 118 -19.88 -16.03 -11.55
N VAL A 119 -19.17 -14.92 -11.66
CA VAL A 119 -18.73 -14.14 -10.49
C VAL A 119 -19.94 -13.38 -9.92
N CYS A 120 -20.34 -13.73 -8.70
CA CYS A 120 -21.40 -13.04 -7.97
C CYS A 120 -21.03 -11.55 -7.79
N PRO A 121 -21.99 -10.63 -7.60
CA PRO A 121 -21.71 -9.19 -7.47
C PRO A 121 -20.64 -8.87 -6.42
N ASN A 122 -20.61 -9.64 -5.34
CA ASN A 122 -19.64 -9.56 -4.24
C ASN A 122 -18.21 -9.95 -4.65
N ASP A 123 -18.07 -10.99 -5.47
CA ASP A 123 -16.76 -11.52 -5.88
C ASP A 123 -16.06 -10.60 -6.89
N TRP A 124 -16.80 -9.78 -7.64
CA TRP A 124 -16.23 -8.83 -8.60
C TRP A 124 -15.45 -7.70 -7.92
N ILE A 125 -15.96 -7.15 -6.82
CA ILE A 125 -15.32 -6.05 -6.11
C ILE A 125 -14.06 -6.55 -5.42
N LEU A 126 -14.11 -7.73 -4.80
CA LEU A 126 -12.94 -8.40 -4.23
C LEU A 126 -11.89 -8.70 -5.31
N GLY A 127 -12.31 -9.21 -6.47
CA GLY A 127 -11.43 -9.44 -7.61
C GLY A 127 -10.75 -8.17 -8.11
N LEU A 128 -11.46 -7.03 -8.11
CA LEU A 128 -10.90 -5.73 -8.48
C LEU A 128 -9.83 -5.28 -7.48
N HIS A 129 -10.05 -5.44 -6.17
CA HIS A 129 -9.04 -5.18 -5.14
C HIS A 129 -7.78 -6.05 -5.33
N GLN A 130 -7.95 -7.35 -5.63
CA GLN A 130 -6.84 -8.28 -5.87
C GLN A 130 -6.04 -7.91 -7.12
N VAL A 131 -6.71 -7.65 -8.25
CA VAL A 131 -6.06 -7.27 -9.51
C VAL A 131 -5.34 -5.94 -9.36
N LEU A 132 -5.92 -4.97 -8.63
CA LEU A 132 -5.28 -3.71 -8.30
C LEU A 132 -3.94 -3.96 -7.59
N LEU A 133 -3.94 -4.71 -6.49
CA LEU A 133 -2.74 -4.99 -5.70
C LEU A 133 -1.65 -5.71 -6.52
N ILE A 134 -2.04 -6.72 -7.30
CA ILE A 134 -1.12 -7.44 -8.19
C ILE A 134 -0.51 -6.49 -9.23
N LEU A 135 -1.31 -5.61 -9.82
CA LEU A 135 -0.84 -4.63 -10.79
C LEU A 135 0.10 -3.59 -10.16
N LEU A 136 -0.09 -3.20 -8.91
CA LEU A 136 0.85 -2.31 -8.20
C LEU A 136 2.24 -2.97 -8.06
N ILE A 137 2.27 -4.25 -7.69
CA ILE A 137 3.51 -5.04 -7.56
C ILE A 137 4.18 -5.25 -8.92
N LEU A 138 3.42 -5.73 -9.92
CA LEU A 138 3.92 -5.94 -11.28
C LEU A 138 4.35 -4.63 -11.94
N GLY A 139 3.62 -3.55 -11.71
CA GLY A 139 3.94 -2.23 -12.21
C GLY A 139 5.27 -1.73 -11.65
N LYS A 140 5.49 -1.87 -10.34
CA LYS A 140 6.78 -1.53 -9.73
C LYS A 140 7.93 -2.38 -10.30
N TRP A 141 7.69 -3.66 -10.54
CA TRP A 141 8.69 -4.57 -11.11
C TRP A 141 9.04 -4.23 -12.57
N LEU A 142 8.04 -3.82 -13.35
CA LEU A 142 8.17 -3.55 -14.78
C LEU A 142 8.72 -2.14 -15.06
N LEU A 143 8.45 -1.17 -14.19
CA LEU A 143 8.92 0.21 -14.31
C LEU A 143 10.47 0.29 -14.31
N PRO A 144 11.04 1.19 -15.12
CA PRO A 144 12.48 1.29 -15.25
C PRO A 144 13.15 1.86 -13.99
N LEU A 145 14.00 1.02 -13.39
CA LEU A 145 14.75 1.30 -12.15
C LEU A 145 15.48 2.66 -12.17
N GLY A 146 15.10 3.52 -11.22
CA GLY A 146 15.70 4.84 -10.96
C GLY A 146 17.08 4.82 -10.31
N GLY A 147 17.90 3.78 -10.54
CA GLY A 147 19.21 3.60 -9.91
C GLY A 147 19.23 2.79 -8.61
N VAL A 148 18.12 2.11 -8.31
CA VAL A 148 17.98 1.05 -7.28
C VAL A 148 18.63 -0.24 -7.78
N THR A 149 19.28 -1.00 -6.90
CA THR A 149 19.89 -2.29 -7.25
C THR A 149 18.81 -3.38 -7.45
N ARG A 150 19.16 -4.49 -8.11
CA ARG A 150 18.18 -5.58 -8.35
C ARG A 150 17.80 -6.30 -7.06
N ASP A 151 18.69 -6.30 -6.07
CA ASP A 151 18.48 -6.94 -4.77
C ASP A 151 17.58 -6.09 -3.87
N GLU A 152 17.78 -4.77 -3.86
CA GLU A 152 16.86 -3.84 -3.18
C GLU A 152 15.45 -3.90 -3.80
N LEU A 153 15.35 -4.03 -5.13
CA LEU A 153 14.05 -4.19 -5.79
C LEU A 153 13.37 -5.50 -5.39
N SER A 154 14.09 -6.62 -5.32
CA SER A 154 13.48 -7.91 -4.98
C SER A 154 12.97 -7.92 -3.54
N GLN A 155 13.74 -7.37 -2.60
CA GLN A 155 13.31 -7.19 -1.21
C GLN A 155 12.08 -6.27 -1.11
N LEU A 156 12.08 -5.15 -1.82
CA LEU A 156 10.94 -4.23 -1.85
C LEU A 156 9.67 -4.91 -2.39
N LEU A 157 9.78 -5.69 -3.47
CA LEU A 157 8.63 -6.41 -4.04
C LEU A 157 8.08 -7.45 -3.06
N LEU A 158 8.93 -8.13 -2.29
CA LEU A 158 8.50 -9.07 -1.25
C LEU A 158 7.76 -8.35 -0.11
N ILE A 159 8.24 -7.18 0.32
CA ILE A 159 7.53 -6.35 1.30
C ILE A 159 6.16 -5.95 0.76
N PHE A 160 6.08 -5.49 -0.49
CA PHE A 160 4.81 -5.13 -1.13
C PHE A 160 3.81 -6.28 -1.25
N VAL A 161 4.26 -7.53 -1.38
CA VAL A 161 3.37 -8.70 -1.33
C VAL A 161 2.76 -8.87 0.06
N GLY A 162 3.56 -8.71 1.13
CA GLY A 162 3.07 -8.72 2.51
C GLY A 162 2.08 -7.60 2.79
N THR A 163 2.45 -6.36 2.44
CA THR A 163 1.58 -5.18 2.53
C THR A 163 0.27 -5.38 1.77
N ALA A 164 0.32 -5.90 0.55
CA ALA A 164 -0.88 -6.18 -0.24
C ALA A 164 -1.80 -7.19 0.45
N ALA A 165 -1.24 -8.26 1.02
CA ALA A 165 -2.01 -9.25 1.76
C ALA A 165 -2.70 -8.63 2.99
N ASP A 166 -1.97 -7.83 3.77
CA ASP A 166 -2.52 -7.15 4.95
C ASP A 166 -3.62 -6.14 4.59
N ILE A 167 -3.44 -5.38 3.49
CA ILE A 167 -4.45 -4.44 2.99
C ILE A 167 -5.71 -5.19 2.53
N LEU A 168 -5.53 -6.29 1.78
CA LEU A 168 -6.66 -7.09 1.30
C LEU A 168 -7.41 -7.74 2.46
N GLU A 169 -6.69 -8.33 3.42
CA GLU A 169 -7.23 -8.91 4.67
C GLU A 169 -7.99 -7.86 5.48
N PHE A 170 -7.45 -6.64 5.60
CA PHE A 170 -8.13 -5.55 6.28
C PHE A 170 -9.46 -5.20 5.60
N THR A 171 -9.47 -4.99 4.28
CA THR A 171 -10.69 -4.61 3.57
C THR A 171 -11.70 -5.74 3.54
N SER A 172 -11.31 -6.98 3.21
CA SER A 172 -12.28 -8.08 3.05
C SER A 172 -12.99 -8.43 4.36
N GLU A 173 -12.26 -8.48 5.47
CA GLU A 173 -12.80 -8.88 6.77
C GLU A 173 -13.49 -7.73 7.51
N THR A 174 -12.92 -6.52 7.47
CA THR A 174 -13.49 -5.39 8.22
C THR A 174 -14.76 -4.87 7.55
N LEU A 175 -14.89 -5.04 6.23
CA LEU A 175 -16.02 -4.54 5.45
C LEU A 175 -17.15 -5.58 5.32
N SER A 176 -16.85 -6.89 5.42
CA SER A 176 -17.87 -7.95 5.46
C SER A 176 -18.77 -7.84 6.69
N ASP A 177 -18.21 -7.40 7.82
CA ASP A 177 -18.80 -7.52 9.15
C ASP A 177 -19.65 -6.31 9.58
N ILE A 178 -19.79 -5.31 8.71
CA ILE A 178 -20.55 -4.10 9.03
C ILE A 178 -22.04 -4.35 8.81
N LYS A 179 -22.82 -4.17 9.88
CA LYS A 179 -24.28 -4.19 9.86
C LYS A 179 -24.82 -3.02 9.03
N GLU A 180 -25.83 -3.30 8.22
CA GLU A 180 -26.32 -2.57 7.03
C GLU A 180 -26.81 -1.11 7.22
N ASN A 181 -26.29 -0.30 8.14
CA ASN A 181 -26.79 1.07 8.33
C ASN A 181 -25.74 2.16 8.63
N ASN A 182 -24.45 1.82 8.74
CA ASN A 182 -23.42 2.80 9.12
C ASN A 182 -22.50 3.17 7.95
N HIS A 183 -23.03 3.92 6.98
CA HIS A 183 -22.25 4.45 5.85
C HIS A 183 -20.97 5.19 6.31
N GLN A 184 -21.02 5.86 7.46
CA GLN A 184 -19.86 6.56 8.05
C GLN A 184 -18.67 5.61 8.29
N LEU A 185 -18.91 4.39 8.77
CA LEU A 185 -17.85 3.42 9.03
C LEU A 185 -17.24 2.91 7.71
N VAL A 186 -18.07 2.67 6.69
CA VAL A 186 -17.60 2.28 5.35
C VAL A 186 -16.70 3.36 4.76
N TYR A 187 -17.08 4.64 4.89
CA TYR A 187 -16.23 5.76 4.47
C TYR A 187 -14.90 5.80 5.22
N VAL A 188 -14.90 5.56 6.53
CA VAL A 188 -13.66 5.51 7.33
C VAL A 188 -12.75 4.36 6.89
N ILE A 189 -13.30 3.16 6.67
CA ILE A 189 -12.54 2.01 6.20
C ILE A 189 -11.95 2.25 4.81
N LEU A 190 -12.75 2.77 3.88
CA LEU A 190 -12.28 3.11 2.54
C LEU A 190 -11.24 4.24 2.55
N ALA A 191 -11.35 5.21 3.47
CA ALA A 191 -10.34 6.24 3.68
C ALA A 191 -9.02 5.67 4.20
N VAL A 192 -9.08 4.79 5.20
CA VAL A 192 -7.90 4.11 5.74
C VAL A 192 -7.27 3.17 4.70
N TRP A 193 -8.08 2.47 3.91
CA TRP A 193 -7.63 1.68 2.77
C TRP A 193 -6.92 2.55 1.72
N THR A 194 -7.52 3.68 1.34
CA THR A 194 -6.92 4.64 0.38
C THR A 194 -5.60 5.20 0.90
N TRP A 195 -5.53 5.51 2.19
CA TRP A 195 -4.30 5.95 2.85
C TRP A 195 -3.22 4.87 2.79
N SER A 196 -3.57 3.61 3.09
CA SER A 196 -2.63 2.49 3.06
C SER A 196 -2.05 2.22 1.66
N MET A 197 -2.78 2.54 0.59
CA MET A 197 -2.31 2.40 -0.79
C MET A 197 -1.17 3.35 -1.16
N LEU A 198 -0.92 4.41 -0.39
CA LEU A 198 0.16 5.36 -0.65
C LEU A 198 1.56 4.77 -0.43
N GLN A 199 1.67 3.59 0.19
CA GLN A 199 2.94 2.86 0.35
C GLN A 199 3.49 2.31 -0.97
N PHE A 200 2.66 2.08 -1.98
CA PHE A 200 3.15 1.61 -3.28
C PHE A 200 3.88 2.71 -4.07
N PRO A 201 3.37 3.97 -4.14
CA PRO A 201 4.09 5.07 -4.77
C PRO A 201 5.21 5.66 -3.91
N LEU A 202 5.09 5.67 -2.58
CA LEU A 202 6.09 6.21 -1.64
C LEU A 202 6.94 5.05 -1.11
N HIS A 203 8.26 5.07 -1.36
CA HIS A 203 9.17 4.11 -0.74
C HIS A 203 10.43 4.85 -0.29
N LEU A 204 10.23 5.75 0.66
CA LEU A 204 11.25 6.69 1.14
C LEU A 204 12.43 5.94 1.77
N ALA A 205 12.16 4.82 2.42
CA ALA A 205 13.15 4.14 3.21
C ALA A 205 14.21 3.38 2.41
N VAL A 206 13.90 2.82 1.23
CA VAL A 206 14.91 2.11 0.41
C VAL A 206 16.04 3.04 -0.08
N VAL A 207 15.78 4.34 -0.19
CA VAL A 207 16.71 5.30 -0.80
C VAL A 207 17.62 5.99 0.22
N THR A 208 17.24 6.00 1.51
CA THR A 208 18.00 6.68 2.57
C THR A 208 19.29 5.91 2.94
N SER A 209 19.48 4.71 2.38
CA SER A 209 20.66 3.84 2.54
C SER A 209 21.96 4.38 1.93
N ARG A 210 21.92 5.45 1.11
CA ARG A 210 23.14 6.04 0.55
C ARG A 210 23.53 7.30 1.33
N PRO A 211 24.69 7.30 2.01
CA PRO A 211 25.29 8.55 2.48
C PRO A 211 25.41 9.47 1.27
N GLN A 212 24.85 10.67 1.36
CA GLN A 212 25.27 11.74 0.47
C GLN A 212 26.73 12.02 0.80
N ASN A 213 27.65 11.50 -0.01
CA ASN A 213 29.01 11.97 -0.06
C ASN A 213 28.98 13.40 -0.62
N SER A 214 28.72 14.37 0.22
CA SER A 214 28.93 15.78 -0.06
C SER A 214 29.23 16.49 1.24
N ASP A 215 30.53 16.72 1.40
CA ASP A 215 31.19 17.81 2.12
C ASP A 215 31.18 17.78 3.66
N GLU A 216 32.39 17.70 4.22
CA GLU A 216 32.70 18.07 5.61
C GLU A 216 32.10 19.44 5.94
N PRO A 217 31.58 19.60 7.17
CA PRO A 217 32.09 20.69 7.97
C PRO A 217 32.47 20.27 9.39
N LYS A 218 33.55 20.92 9.82
CA LYS A 218 34.07 21.03 11.18
C LYS A 218 32.97 21.51 12.12
N ASP A 219 32.69 20.77 13.19
CA ASP A 219 32.50 21.25 14.57
C ASP A 219 31.88 20.16 15.46
N GLY A 220 32.24 20.17 16.74
CA GLY A 220 32.07 19.12 17.75
C GLY A 220 30.64 18.73 18.16
N HIS A 221 29.64 18.92 17.29
CA HIS A 221 28.25 18.48 17.47
C HIS A 221 27.85 17.34 16.49
N GLY A 222 28.83 16.79 15.76
CA GLY A 222 28.62 15.92 14.59
C GLY A 222 28.26 14.45 14.84
N CYS A 223 28.36 13.94 16.08
CA CYS A 223 28.10 12.51 16.32
C CYS A 223 26.60 12.16 16.23
N CYS A 224 25.72 13.01 16.78
CA CYS A 224 24.28 12.77 16.70
C CYS A 224 23.74 12.81 15.27
N ASN A 225 24.24 13.72 14.42
CA ASN A 225 23.82 13.80 13.01
C ASN A 225 24.31 12.59 12.19
N LEU A 226 25.47 12.02 12.52
CA LEU A 226 26.00 10.84 11.83
C LEU A 226 25.23 9.56 12.19
N VAL A 227 24.89 9.37 13.47
CA VAL A 227 24.08 8.22 13.91
C VAL A 227 22.62 8.36 13.44
N PHE A 228 22.09 9.60 13.41
CA PHE A 228 20.77 9.90 12.85
C PHE A 228 20.76 9.61 11.35
N SER A 229 21.79 10.01 10.61
CA SER A 229 21.96 9.64 9.20
C SER A 229 22.12 8.13 8.98
N ARG A 230 22.68 7.39 9.94
CA ARG A 230 22.91 5.94 9.85
C ARG A 230 21.65 5.12 10.14
N HIS A 231 20.81 5.54 11.08
CA HIS A 231 19.56 4.87 11.44
C HIS A 231 18.30 5.53 10.85
N SER A 232 18.41 6.66 10.14
CA SER A 232 17.28 7.38 9.54
C SER A 232 16.48 6.50 8.58
N THR A 233 17.11 5.52 7.93
CA THR A 233 16.42 4.57 7.04
C THR A 233 15.49 3.64 7.82
N ASP A 234 15.97 3.09 8.94
CA ASP A 234 15.18 2.20 9.79
C ASP A 234 14.07 2.97 10.51
N ILE A 235 14.36 4.19 10.97
CA ILE A 235 13.35 5.06 11.58
C ILE A 235 12.28 5.43 10.55
N TRP A 236 12.65 5.82 9.33
CA TRP A 236 11.66 6.12 8.30
C TRP A 236 10.84 4.90 7.88
N ASN A 237 11.44 3.71 7.78
CA ASN A 237 10.71 2.46 7.55
C ASN A 237 9.63 2.23 8.62
N ILE A 238 10.01 2.37 9.90
CA ILE A 238 9.11 2.12 11.04
C ILE A 238 8.00 3.17 11.08
N VAL A 239 8.34 4.45 10.86
CA VAL A 239 7.37 5.55 10.83
C VAL A 239 6.41 5.38 9.65
N GLU A 240 6.92 5.04 8.46
CA GLU A 240 6.13 4.82 7.26
C GLU A 240 5.13 3.67 7.47
N SER A 241 5.57 2.50 7.96
CA SER A 241 4.67 1.37 8.20
C SER A 241 3.67 1.61 9.35
N SER A 242 4.12 2.22 10.45
CA SER A 242 3.29 2.44 11.63
C SER A 242 2.18 3.47 11.40
N PHE A 243 2.46 4.56 10.67
CA PHE A 243 1.48 5.62 10.41
C PHE A 243 0.62 5.36 9.16
N ILE A 244 1.14 4.68 8.14
CA ILE A 244 0.39 4.46 6.90
C ILE A 244 -0.47 3.19 6.95
N GLN A 245 -0.04 2.15 7.68
CA GLN A 245 -0.70 0.85 7.69
C GLN A 245 -1.16 0.41 9.07
N ASP A 246 -0.21 0.06 9.94
CA ASP A 246 -0.50 -0.78 11.12
C ASP A 246 -1.34 -0.04 12.16
N GLY A 247 -1.02 1.23 12.41
CA GLY A 247 -1.75 2.10 13.33
C GLY A 247 -3.19 2.32 12.90
N PRO A 248 -3.45 2.86 11.70
CA PRO A 248 -4.81 3.04 11.19
C PRO A 248 -5.65 1.75 11.19
N PHE A 249 -5.07 0.61 10.80
CA PHE A 249 -5.81 -0.66 10.77
C PHE A 249 -6.19 -1.13 12.16
N LEU A 250 -5.29 -0.99 13.15
CA LEU A 250 -5.58 -1.30 14.54
C LEU A 250 -6.69 -0.39 15.09
N VAL A 251 -6.60 0.93 14.86
CA VAL A 251 -7.59 1.90 15.35
C VAL A 251 -8.98 1.57 14.82
N VAL A 252 -9.12 1.32 13.52
CA VAL A 252 -10.42 0.97 12.94
C VAL A 252 -10.95 -0.34 13.52
N ARG A 253 -10.12 -1.39 13.64
CA ARG A 253 -10.55 -2.68 14.22
C ARG A 253 -10.98 -2.53 15.68
N LEU A 254 -10.29 -1.71 16.47
CA LEU A 254 -10.68 -1.40 17.85
C LEU A 254 -12.02 -0.65 17.89
N ILE A 255 -12.26 0.32 16.99
CA ILE A 255 -13.55 1.01 16.88
C ILE A 255 -14.66 0.01 16.54
N VAL A 256 -14.43 -0.90 15.58
CA VAL A 256 -15.41 -1.93 15.21
C VAL A 256 -15.75 -2.85 16.38
N MET A 257 -14.74 -3.34 17.12
CA MET A 257 -14.99 -4.21 18.29
C MET A 257 -15.64 -3.47 19.46
N THR A 258 -15.20 -2.26 19.79
CA THR A 258 -15.62 -1.57 21.02
C THR A 258 -16.90 -0.76 20.86
N TYR A 259 -17.08 -0.09 19.71
CA TYR A 259 -18.22 0.79 19.48
C TYR A 259 -19.37 0.08 18.78
N PHE A 260 -19.07 -0.81 17.82
CA PHE A 260 -20.10 -1.56 17.08
C PHE A 260 -20.39 -2.94 17.68
N ASP A 261 -19.66 -3.34 18.74
CA ASP A 261 -19.83 -4.61 19.47
C ASP A 261 -19.78 -5.85 18.56
N VAL A 262 -18.99 -5.76 17.48
CA VAL A 262 -18.82 -6.83 16.49
C VAL A 262 -17.62 -7.69 16.87
N PHE A 263 -17.89 -8.91 17.32
CA PHE A 263 -16.88 -9.87 17.74
C PHE A 263 -16.92 -11.14 16.87
N HIS A 264 -15.99 -11.21 15.92
CA HIS A 264 -15.72 -12.41 15.13
C HIS A 264 -14.31 -12.93 15.40
N GLN A 265 -14.13 -14.25 15.33
CA GLN A 265 -12.84 -14.90 15.60
C GLN A 265 -11.71 -14.33 14.73
N MET A 266 -11.96 -14.14 13.43
CA MET A 266 -10.96 -13.59 12.49
C MET A 266 -10.65 -12.13 12.79
N LEU A 267 -11.68 -11.31 13.05
CA LEU A 267 -11.51 -9.89 13.38
C LEU A 267 -10.68 -9.69 14.66
N VAL A 268 -10.96 -10.48 15.71
CA VAL A 268 -10.18 -10.46 16.96
C VAL A 268 -8.74 -10.93 16.73
N PHE A 269 -8.54 -12.04 16.00
CA PHE A 269 -7.21 -12.55 15.67
C PHE A 269 -6.38 -11.50 14.94
N PHE A 270 -6.96 -10.85 13.93
CA PHE A 270 -6.26 -9.85 13.14
C PHE A 270 -6.05 -8.52 13.89
N ALA A 271 -6.93 -8.17 14.82
CA ALA A 271 -6.69 -7.05 15.74
C ALA A 271 -5.48 -7.33 16.65
N ILE A 272 -5.36 -8.54 17.20
CA ILE A 272 -4.21 -8.96 18.01
C ILE A 272 -2.93 -8.98 17.16
N LYS A 273 -2.98 -9.51 15.93
CA LYS A 273 -1.86 -9.48 14.97
C LYS A 273 -1.38 -8.04 14.77
N ASN A 274 -2.28 -7.11 14.44
CA ASN A 274 -1.91 -5.70 14.23
C ASN A 274 -1.36 -5.05 15.50
N PHE A 275 -1.95 -5.33 16.67
CA PHE A 275 -1.45 -4.85 17.94
C PHE A 275 -0.01 -5.31 18.19
N LEU A 276 0.27 -6.59 17.94
CA LEU A 276 1.62 -7.14 18.07
C LEU A 276 2.61 -6.45 17.12
N VAL A 277 2.23 -6.24 15.86
CA VAL A 277 3.07 -5.53 14.87
C VAL A 277 3.36 -4.10 15.34
N VAL A 278 2.37 -3.36 15.83
CA VAL A 278 2.55 -2.01 16.38
C VAL A 278 3.50 -2.02 17.58
N VAL A 279 3.33 -2.95 18.51
CA VAL A 279 4.21 -3.09 19.69
C VAL A 279 5.65 -3.42 19.27
N LEU A 280 5.84 -4.29 18.28
CA LEU A 280 7.17 -4.64 17.76
C LEU A 280 7.84 -3.46 17.05
N ASN A 281 7.08 -2.69 16.26
CA ASN A 281 7.58 -1.47 15.62
C ASN A 281 7.97 -0.42 16.66
N LEU A 282 7.19 -0.26 17.73
CA LEU A 282 7.54 0.63 18.85
C LEU A 282 8.76 0.14 19.62
N TYR A 283 8.86 -1.17 19.89
CA TYR A 283 10.03 -1.77 20.53
C TYR A 283 11.30 -1.52 19.70
N ARG A 284 11.25 -1.74 18.39
CA ARG A 284 12.37 -1.48 17.48
C ARG A 284 12.77 0.00 17.50
N LEU A 285 11.80 0.91 17.54
CA LEU A 285 12.06 2.35 17.69
C LEU A 285 12.75 2.66 19.03
N ILE A 286 12.31 2.07 20.13
CA ILE A 286 12.92 2.26 21.47
C ILE A 286 14.36 1.74 21.49
N VAL A 287 14.63 0.56 20.93
CA VAL A 287 15.99 0.00 20.85
C VAL A 287 16.91 0.94 20.07
N ILE A 288 16.45 1.41 18.92
CA ILE A 288 17.19 2.40 18.12
C ILE A 288 17.43 3.67 18.97
N CYS A 289 16.43 4.18 19.69
CA CYS A 289 16.57 5.33 20.59
C CYS A 289 17.56 5.11 21.75
N GLN A 290 17.70 3.88 22.25
CA GLN A 290 18.67 3.54 23.31
C GLN A 290 20.10 3.52 22.79
N ASP A 291 20.32 3.02 21.56
CA ASP A 291 21.63 3.05 20.89
C ASP A 291 22.14 4.50 20.65
N PHE A 292 21.24 5.50 20.66
CA PHE A 292 21.61 6.92 20.57
C PHE A 292 22.17 7.52 21.88
N LYS A 293 22.04 6.85 23.02
CA LYS A 293 22.47 7.43 24.30
C LYS A 293 24.00 7.34 24.44
N PRO A 294 24.75 8.46 24.53
CA PRO A 294 26.20 8.41 24.64
C PRO A 294 26.62 7.74 25.96
N PRO A 295 27.78 7.03 25.99
CA PRO A 295 28.31 6.49 27.23
C PRO A 295 28.52 7.62 28.24
N GLN A 296 28.08 7.42 29.48
CA GLN A 296 28.32 8.37 30.57
C GLN A 296 29.83 8.64 30.69
N PRO A 297 30.26 9.90 30.84
CA PRO A 297 31.66 10.19 31.12
C PRO A 297 32.01 9.54 32.46
N SER A 298 32.92 8.57 32.43
CA SER A 298 33.55 8.03 33.63
C SER A 298 34.19 9.20 34.37
N SER A 299 33.75 9.45 35.60
CA SER A 299 34.37 10.43 36.48
C SER A 299 35.81 10.01 36.76
N SER A 300 36.77 10.63 36.06
CA SER A 300 38.18 10.53 36.41
C SER A 300 38.38 11.27 37.74
N SER A 301 38.47 10.50 38.82
CA SER A 301 38.91 10.97 40.13
C SER A 301 40.27 11.64 40.00
N THR A 302 40.28 12.96 40.05
CA THR A 302 41.50 13.76 40.12
C THR A 302 42.10 13.57 41.50
N SER A 303 43.19 12.81 41.60
CA SER A 303 44.06 12.82 42.79
C SER A 303 44.80 14.17 42.83
N PRO A 304 44.87 14.87 43.97
CA PRO A 304 45.64 16.11 44.06
C PRO A 304 47.15 15.80 44.10
N PRO A 305 48.01 16.65 43.52
CA PRO A 305 49.45 16.53 43.71
C PRO A 305 49.86 17.08 45.08
N VAL A 306 50.63 16.25 45.79
CA VAL A 306 51.56 16.48 46.93
C VAL A 306 51.19 17.57 47.95
#